data_AF-A0AAV5FX94-F1
#
_entry.id   AF-A0AAV5FX94-F1
#
_cell.length_a   1.000
_cell.length_b   1.000
_cell.length_c   1.000
_cell.angle_alpha   90.00
_cell.angle_beta   90.00
_cell.angle_gamma   90.00
#
_symmetry.space_group_name_H-M   'P 1'
#
loop_
_entity.id
_entity.type
_entity.pdbx_description
1 polymer ?
#
loop_
_entity_poly.entity_id
_entity_poly.type
_entity_poly.pdbx_seq_one_letter_code
_entity_poly.pdbx_strand_id
1 'polypeptide(L)'
;MLFFPRVAALQHHRAPPIPSVLSRRRALLLALLSSSSSSSSSSAMASPPVAKKVPRELVDHGDVRVDNYYWLRDDSRSDPQVLDHLRAENAYTAAVMSGG
;
A
#
# COMPACT_ATOMS: atom_id res chain seq x y z
N MET A 1 12.15 15.79 -61.62
CA MET A 1 12.52 15.86 -60.17
C MET A 1 11.94 17.15 -59.61
N LEU A 2 11.17 17.25 -58.52
CA LEU A 2 10.41 16.34 -57.67
C LEU A 2 9.23 17.19 -57.17
N PHE A 3 8.03 16.67 -57.37
CA PHE A 3 6.74 17.29 -57.04
C PHE A 3 6.50 17.10 -55.53
N PHE A 4 6.37 18.19 -54.78
CA PHE A 4 6.03 18.13 -53.35
C PHE A 4 4.55 17.73 -53.18
N PRO A 5 4.22 16.63 -52.47
CA PRO A 5 2.83 16.29 -52.21
C PRO A 5 2.27 17.14 -51.06
N ARG A 6 1.11 17.75 -51.33
CA ARG A 6 0.27 18.49 -50.40
C ARG A 6 -0.35 17.51 -49.38
N VAL A 7 0.14 17.52 -48.14
CA VAL A 7 -0.47 16.77 -47.03
C VAL A 7 -1.75 17.48 -46.59
N ALA A 8 -2.88 16.82 -46.78
CA ALA A 8 -4.19 17.23 -46.28
C ALA A 8 -4.22 17.10 -44.75
N ALA A 9 -4.33 18.23 -44.05
CA ALA A 9 -4.48 18.26 -42.60
C ALA A 9 -5.94 17.99 -42.22
N LEU A 10 -6.12 16.97 -41.39
CA LEU A 10 -7.38 16.49 -40.82
C LEU A 10 -8.16 17.62 -40.13
N GLN A 11 -9.44 17.72 -40.44
CA GLN A 11 -10.40 18.55 -39.73
C GLN A 11 -10.54 18.05 -38.28
N HIS A 12 -10.16 18.90 -37.32
CA HIS A 12 -10.41 18.67 -35.90
C HIS A 12 -11.92 18.79 -35.62
N HIS A 13 -12.60 17.65 -35.44
CA HIS A 13 -13.96 17.63 -34.89
C HIS A 13 -13.92 18.08 -33.42
N ARG A 14 -14.30 19.33 -33.18
CA ARG A 14 -14.40 19.90 -31.83
C ARG A 14 -15.71 19.42 -31.20
N ALA A 15 -15.61 18.65 -30.11
CA ALA A 15 -16.75 18.20 -29.31
C ALA A 15 -17.47 19.41 -28.64
N PRO A 16 -18.80 19.35 -28.41
CA PRO A 16 -19.53 20.44 -27.75
C PRO A 16 -19.23 20.50 -26.24
N PRO A 17 -19.29 21.70 -25.61
CA PRO A 17 -19.02 21.85 -24.18
C PRO A 17 -20.16 21.27 -23.34
N ILE A 18 -19.79 20.53 -22.29
CA ILE A 18 -20.70 19.96 -21.28
C ILE A 18 -21.14 21.10 -20.35
N PRO A 19 -22.45 21.29 -20.05
CA PRO A 19 -22.88 22.26 -19.04
C PRO A 19 -22.68 21.70 -17.62
N SER A 20 -21.81 22.34 -16.85
CA SER A 20 -21.58 22.06 -15.43
C SER A 20 -22.66 22.71 -14.56
N VAL A 21 -23.59 21.93 -14.02
CA VAL A 21 -24.63 22.40 -13.10
C VAL A 21 -24.08 22.38 -11.67
N LEU A 22 -23.40 23.46 -11.29
CA LEU A 22 -22.87 23.65 -9.94
C LEU A 22 -24.01 24.03 -8.99
N SER A 23 -24.66 23.03 -8.38
CA SER A 23 -25.68 23.28 -7.37
C SER A 23 -25.03 23.64 -6.03
N ARG A 24 -25.34 24.86 -5.60
CA ARG A 24 -24.94 25.46 -4.33
C ARG A 24 -25.71 24.80 -3.18
N ARG A 25 -25.07 24.61 -2.02
CA ARG A 25 -25.48 25.27 -0.76
C ARG A 25 -24.56 24.89 0.41
N ARG A 26 -24.13 25.96 1.10
CA ARG A 26 -23.37 25.96 2.35
C ARG A 26 -24.22 25.39 3.49
N ALA A 27 -23.62 24.54 4.32
CA ALA A 27 -24.15 24.21 5.64
C ALA A 27 -23.23 24.83 6.71
N LEU A 28 -23.80 25.68 7.57
CA LEU A 28 -23.18 26.19 8.79
C LEU A 28 -23.35 25.15 9.90
N LEU A 29 -22.25 24.69 10.51
CA LEU A 29 -22.27 23.83 11.69
C LEU A 29 -21.52 24.51 12.84
N LEU A 30 -22.22 24.62 13.97
CA LEU A 30 -21.74 25.10 15.27
C LEU A 30 -20.65 24.16 15.80
N ALA A 31 -19.43 24.66 16.03
CA ALA A 31 -18.36 23.86 16.61
C ALA A 31 -18.44 23.89 18.15
N LEU A 32 -18.76 22.74 18.76
CA LEU A 32 -18.63 22.49 20.19
C LEU A 32 -17.16 22.45 20.59
N LEU A 33 -16.84 23.07 21.74
CA LEU A 33 -15.49 23.11 22.31
C LEU A 33 -15.12 21.73 22.91
N SER A 34 -14.40 20.91 22.15
CA SER A 34 -13.91 19.60 22.63
C SER A 34 -12.84 19.78 23.70
N SER A 35 -13.10 19.29 24.91
CA SER A 35 -12.11 19.13 25.97
C SER A 35 -11.15 17.99 25.64
N SER A 36 -9.89 18.32 25.36
CA SER A 36 -8.83 17.34 25.16
C SER A 36 -8.43 16.71 26.50
N SER A 37 -8.94 15.51 26.78
CA SER A 37 -8.40 14.67 27.84
C SER A 37 -7.13 13.99 27.33
N SER A 38 -5.97 14.47 27.77
CA SER A 38 -4.69 13.84 27.48
C SER A 38 -4.56 12.53 28.26
N SER A 39 -4.88 11.41 27.62
CA SER A 39 -4.57 10.07 28.13
C SER A 39 -3.08 9.80 27.92
N SER A 40 -2.31 9.74 29.01
CA SER A 40 -0.93 9.27 29.00
C SER A 40 -0.90 7.76 28.71
N SER A 41 -0.59 7.38 27.47
CA SER A 41 -0.39 5.98 27.08
C SER A 41 0.98 5.50 27.58
N SER A 42 0.98 4.55 28.53
CA SER A 42 2.18 3.79 28.90
C SER A 42 2.57 2.90 27.72
N SER A 43 3.66 3.23 27.02
CA SER A 43 4.25 2.40 25.96
C SER A 43 4.84 1.12 26.57
N ALA A 44 4.03 0.07 26.71
CA ALA A 44 4.56 -1.28 26.84
C ALA A 44 5.38 -1.56 25.58
N MET A 45 6.65 -1.96 25.73
CA MET A 45 7.49 -2.30 24.59
C MET A 45 6.80 -3.40 23.78
N ALA A 46 6.53 -3.14 22.50
CA ALA A 46 5.94 -4.13 21.61
C ALA A 46 6.86 -5.36 21.53
N SER A 47 6.31 -6.57 21.55
CA SER A 47 7.09 -7.79 21.32
C SER A 47 7.27 -8.02 19.81
N PRO A 48 8.39 -8.59 19.36
CA PRO A 48 8.59 -8.93 17.96
C PRO A 48 7.58 -10.02 17.52
N PRO A 49 7.06 -9.96 16.29
CA PRO A 49 6.20 -11.02 15.78
C PRO A 49 6.99 -12.30 15.55
N VAL A 50 6.35 -13.45 15.73
CA VAL A 50 6.98 -14.76 15.56
C VAL A 50 6.41 -15.45 14.32
N ALA A 51 7.25 -15.72 13.33
CA ALA A 51 6.88 -16.48 12.15
C ALA A 51 6.59 -17.95 12.50
N LYS A 52 5.53 -18.51 11.93
CA LYS A 52 5.29 -19.96 12.01
C LYS A 52 6.42 -20.74 11.32
N LYS A 53 6.71 -21.93 11.84
CA LYS A 53 7.63 -22.88 11.21
C LYS A 53 6.82 -23.86 10.38
N VAL A 54 7.06 -23.88 9.07
CA VAL A 54 6.48 -24.83 8.13
C VAL A 54 7.65 -25.52 7.42
N PRO A 55 8.02 -26.75 7.81
CA PRO A 55 9.16 -27.45 7.23
C PRO A 55 9.01 -27.63 5.72
N ARG A 56 9.96 -27.12 4.95
CA ARG A 56 10.08 -27.36 3.51
C ARG A 56 11.45 -27.94 3.21
N GLU A 57 11.48 -29.14 2.65
CA GLU A 57 12.71 -29.72 2.13
C GLU A 57 13.14 -29.04 0.83
N LEU A 58 14.42 -28.70 0.78
CA LEU A 58 15.13 -28.18 -0.38
C LEU A 58 16.24 -29.18 -0.71
N VAL A 59 16.16 -29.76 -1.90
CA VAL A 59 17.11 -30.77 -2.39
C VAL A 59 17.97 -30.11 -3.46
N ASP A 60 19.27 -30.05 -3.23
CA ASP A 60 20.22 -29.51 -4.19
C ASP A 60 21.62 -30.12 -3.99
N HIS A 61 22.37 -30.29 -5.08
CA HIS A 61 23.72 -30.87 -5.08
C HIS A 61 23.91 -32.19 -4.29
N GLY A 62 22.87 -33.01 -4.17
CA GLY A 62 22.91 -34.28 -3.43
C GLY A 62 22.64 -34.15 -1.93
N ASP A 63 22.40 -32.93 -1.44
CA ASP A 63 22.07 -32.65 -0.04
C ASP A 63 20.59 -32.30 0.12
N VAL A 64 20.06 -32.59 1.32
CA VAL A 64 18.71 -32.20 1.74
C VAL A 64 18.80 -31.21 2.89
N ARG A 65 18.19 -30.04 2.72
CA ARG A 65 18.09 -28.99 3.74
C ARG A 65 16.62 -28.75 4.07
N VAL A 66 16.31 -28.47 5.33
CA VAL A 66 14.96 -28.05 5.76
C VAL A 66 14.96 -26.55 6.00
N ASP A 67 14.14 -25.83 5.22
CA ASP A 67 13.82 -24.43 5.44
C ASP A 67 12.42 -24.34 6.06
N ASN A 68 12.35 -23.91 7.32
CA ASN A 68 11.08 -23.74 8.03
C ASN A 68 10.29 -22.49 7.62
N TYR A 69 10.91 -21.60 6.83
CA TYR A 69 10.38 -20.27 6.51
C TYR A 69 10.24 -20.04 5.01
N TYR A 70 10.40 -21.08 4.19
CA TYR A 70 10.24 -21.00 2.74
C TYR A 70 8.85 -20.44 2.33
N TRP A 71 7.83 -20.62 3.17
CA TRP A 71 6.48 -20.10 2.95
C TRP A 71 6.39 -18.56 2.91
N LEU A 72 7.39 -17.83 3.42
CA LEU A 72 7.45 -16.37 3.30
C LEU A 72 7.82 -15.90 1.88
N ARG A 73 8.31 -16.82 1.03
CA ARG A 73 8.55 -16.53 -0.37
C ARG A 73 7.25 -16.67 -1.16
N ASP A 74 6.72 -15.53 -1.58
CA ASP A 74 5.60 -15.47 -2.54
C ASP A 74 5.99 -14.57 -3.72
N ASP A 75 6.18 -15.19 -4.88
CA ASP A 75 6.59 -14.48 -6.11
C ASP A 75 5.46 -13.57 -6.62
N SER A 76 4.19 -13.87 -6.31
CA SER A 76 3.03 -13.05 -6.65
C SER A 76 2.88 -11.80 -5.77
N ARG A 77 3.52 -11.81 -4.58
CA ARG A 77 3.46 -10.76 -3.55
C ARG A 77 2.03 -10.42 -3.11
N SER A 78 1.16 -11.42 -3.04
CA SER A 78 -0.25 -11.27 -2.74
C SER A 78 -0.77 -12.22 -1.66
N ASP A 79 0.04 -13.19 -1.21
CA ASP A 79 -0.34 -14.12 -0.16
C ASP A 79 -0.69 -13.35 1.13
N PRO A 80 -1.93 -13.48 1.64
CA PRO A 80 -2.37 -12.72 2.80
C PRO A 80 -1.60 -13.06 4.07
N GLN A 81 -1.14 -14.30 4.25
CA GLN A 81 -0.37 -14.73 5.42
C GLN A 81 1.03 -14.11 5.42
N VAL A 82 1.67 -14.02 4.26
CA VAL A 82 2.95 -13.33 4.12
C VAL A 82 2.75 -11.83 4.40
N LEU A 83 1.72 -11.21 3.81
CA LEU A 83 1.41 -9.80 4.01
C LEU A 83 1.03 -9.46 5.46
N ASP A 84 0.32 -10.35 6.16
CA ASP A 84 -0.01 -10.21 7.58
C ASP A 84 1.26 -10.22 8.43
N HIS A 85 2.17 -11.16 8.18
CA HIS A 85 3.44 -11.23 8.91
C HIS A 85 4.31 -9.99 8.69
N LEU A 86 4.45 -9.54 7.44
CA LEU A 86 5.20 -8.32 7.12
C LEU A 86 4.59 -7.06 7.74
N ARG A 87 3.25 -6.97 7.82
CA ARG A 87 2.58 -5.86 8.52
C ARG A 87 2.86 -5.89 10.02
N ALA A 88 2.89 -7.07 10.64
CA ALA A 88 3.23 -7.20 12.05
C ALA A 88 4.69 -6.77 12.32
N GLU A 89 5.63 -7.15 11.45
CA GLU A 89 7.04 -6.72 11.53
C GLU A 89 7.18 -5.20 11.38
N ASN A 90 6.46 -4.60 10.43
CA ASN A 90 6.44 -3.15 10.25
C ASN A 90 5.86 -2.42 11.47
N ALA A 91 4.80 -2.95 12.08
CA ALA A 91 4.19 -2.38 13.28
C ALA A 91 5.16 -2.44 14.48
N TYR A 92 5.84 -3.57 14.67
CA TYR A 92 6.88 -3.71 15.68
C TYR A 92 8.02 -2.72 15.44
N THR A 93 8.53 -2.65 14.21
CA THR A 93 9.59 -1.72 13.81
C THR A 93 9.20 -0.27 14.08
N ALA A 94 7.98 0.13 13.71
CA ALA A 94 7.48 1.47 13.99
C ALA A 94 7.40 1.74 15.50
N ALA A 95 6.92 0.78 16.30
CA ALA A 95 6.84 0.93 17.75
C ALA A 95 8.22 1.07 18.42
N VAL A 96 9.23 0.34 17.94
CA VAL A 96 10.59 0.38 18.53
C VAL A 96 11.40 1.57 18.03
N MET A 97 11.24 1.99 16.76
CA MET A 97 12.02 3.07 16.16
C MET A 97 11.41 4.47 16.36
N SER A 98 10.11 4.59 16.65
CA SER A 98 9.46 5.87 16.93
C SER A 98 9.70 6.43 18.35
N GLY A 99 10.37 5.66 19.21
CA GLY A 99 10.72 6.04 20.59
C GLY A 99 12.13 6.60 20.79
N GLY A 100 12.79 7.06 19.72
CA GLY A 100 14.13 7.69 19.75
C GLY A 100 14.10 9.21 19.78
#